data_AF-E7GDG3-F1
#
_entry.id   AF-E7GDG3-F1
#
_cell.length_a   1.000
_cell.length_b   1.000
_cell.length_c   1.000
_cell.angle_alpha   90.00
_cell.angle_beta   90.00
_cell.angle_gamma   90.00
#
_symmetry.space_group_name_H-M   'P 1'
#
loop_
_entity.id
_entity.type
_entity.pdbx_description
1 polymer ?
#
loop_
_entity_poly.entity_id
_entity_poly.type
_entity_poly.pdbx_seq_one_letter_code
_entity_poly.pdbx_strand_id
1 'polypeptide(L)'
;MKVIRKHHCGFAFIDHDSGYLENQDIQVLEEIMTTYKKGYYQIDFNDEDVSGYMFDLYFSHYDQFKAVQNELKETVVLNEHYPHLSADATILGIDKGDGFKRIVRTYLDCRF
;
A
#
# COMPACT_ATOMS: atom_id res chain seq x y z
N MET A 1 4.52 -4.40 7.10
CA MET A 1 4.20 -3.25 7.99
C MET A 1 5.28 -2.97 9.04
N LYS A 2 5.83 -3.98 9.74
CA LYS A 2 6.88 -3.79 10.77
C LYS A 2 8.08 -2.90 10.34
N VAL A 3 8.62 -3.09 9.14
CA VAL A 3 9.73 -2.26 8.61
C VAL A 3 9.32 -0.80 8.45
N ILE A 4 8.09 -0.55 7.98
CA ILE A 4 7.55 0.80 7.76
C ILE A 4 7.42 1.53 9.11
N ARG A 5 6.81 0.86 10.10
CA ARG A 5 6.65 1.36 11.47
C ARG A 5 8.00 1.64 12.16
N LYS A 6 8.97 0.75 11.97
CA LYS A 6 10.35 0.91 12.48
C LYS A 6 11.00 2.22 12.04
N HIS A 7 10.69 2.70 10.83
CA HIS A 7 11.24 3.94 10.26
C HIS A 7 10.29 5.14 10.40
N HIS A 8 9.23 5.01 11.20
CA HIS A 8 8.24 6.06 11.44
C HIS A 8 7.61 6.60 10.15
N CYS A 9 7.39 5.72 9.18
CA CYS A 9 6.66 6.01 7.95
C CYS A 9 5.20 5.63 8.09
N GLY A 10 4.33 6.27 7.29
CA GLY A 10 2.96 5.85 7.10
C GLY A 10 2.80 4.92 5.90
N PHE A 11 1.63 4.31 5.76
CA PHE A 11 1.28 3.50 4.61
C PHE A 11 -0.23 3.49 4.35
N ALA A 12 -0.60 3.20 3.11
CA ALA A 12 -1.94 2.78 2.75
C ALA A 12 -1.89 1.44 2.00
N PHE A 13 -2.72 0.48 2.41
CA PHE A 13 -3.08 -0.66 1.58
C PHE A 13 -4.50 -0.48 1.08
N ILE A 14 -4.71 -0.54 -0.23
CA ILE A 14 -5.98 -0.13 -0.84
C ILE A 14 -6.48 -1.24 -1.77
N ASP A 15 -7.78 -1.52 -1.69
CA ASP A 15 -8.53 -2.32 -2.65
C ASP A 15 -9.82 -1.61 -3.13
N HIS A 16 -10.75 -2.33 -3.77
CA HIS A 16 -11.99 -1.71 -4.28
C HIS A 16 -12.95 -1.28 -3.16
N ASP A 17 -12.90 -1.97 -2.02
CA ASP A 17 -13.91 -1.92 -0.98
C ASP A 17 -13.40 -1.33 0.33
N SER A 18 -12.08 -1.39 0.56
CA SER A 18 -11.42 -0.97 1.79
C SER A 18 -10.06 -0.33 1.53
N GLY A 19 -9.71 0.60 2.41
CA GLY A 19 -8.36 1.12 2.56
C GLY A 19 -7.90 0.97 4.00
N TYR A 20 -6.69 0.49 4.22
CA TYR A 20 -6.06 0.35 5.53
C TYR A 20 -4.96 1.39 5.62
N LEU A 21 -5.15 2.38 6.48
CA LEU A 21 -4.33 3.57 6.52
C LEU A 21 -3.69 3.70 7.90
N GLU A 22 -2.37 3.81 7.91
CA GLU A 22 -1.62 4.18 9.10
C GLU A 22 -0.76 5.37 8.71
N ASN A 23 -1.10 6.55 9.21
CA ASN A 23 -0.32 7.76 8.97
C ASN A 23 -0.04 8.46 10.30
N GLN A 24 1.12 9.11 10.40
CA GLN A 24 1.48 9.87 11.61
C GLN A 24 0.83 11.26 11.64
N ASP A 25 0.36 11.77 10.50
CA ASP A 25 -0.34 13.06 10.42
C ASP A 25 -1.87 12.88 10.49
N ILE A 26 -2.44 13.23 11.65
CA ILE A 26 -3.87 13.11 11.92
C ILE A 26 -4.72 14.02 11.04
N GLN A 27 -4.19 15.15 10.58
CA GLN A 27 -4.93 16.08 9.72
C GLN A 27 -5.10 15.52 8.31
N VAL A 28 -4.06 14.86 7.81
CA VAL A 28 -4.11 14.16 6.52
C VAL A 28 -5.06 12.96 6.59
N LEU A 29 -5.08 12.23 7.72
CA LEU A 29 -6.05 11.16 7.94
C LEU A 29 -7.49 11.68 7.87
N GLU A 30 -7.79 12.78 8.56
CA GLU A 30 -9.13 13.38 8.59
C GLU A 30 -9.58 13.84 7.19
N GLU A 31 -8.70 14.47 6.41
CA GLU A 31 -9.00 14.90 5.05
C GLU A 31 -9.30 13.69 4.14
N ILE A 32 -8.46 12.64 4.19
CA ILE A 32 -8.64 11.42 3.39
C ILE A 32 -9.96 10.71 3.75
N MET A 33 -10.25 10.59 5.05
CA MET A 33 -11.45 9.92 5.54
C MET A 33 -12.74 10.69 5.21
N THR A 34 -12.69 12.02 5.12
CA THR A 34 -13.86 12.85 4.84
C THR A 34 -14.14 13.02 3.33
N THR A 35 -13.12 12.88 2.47
CA THR A 35 -13.25 13.21 1.04
C THR A 35 -13.78 12.08 0.16
N TYR A 36 -13.47 10.81 0.45
CA TYR A 36 -13.80 9.71 -0.47
C TYR A 36 -15.17 9.07 -0.20
N LYS A 37 -15.24 8.17 0.79
CA LYS A 37 -16.46 7.45 1.17
C LYS A 37 -16.38 7.10 2.66
N LYS A 38 -17.41 7.47 3.41
CA LYS A 38 -17.48 7.18 4.84
C LYS A 38 -17.32 5.68 5.10
N GLY A 39 -16.39 5.32 5.98
CA GLY A 39 -16.12 3.94 6.39
C GLY A 39 -15.24 3.13 5.42
N TYR A 40 -14.75 3.75 4.33
CA TYR A 40 -13.82 3.08 3.42
C TYR A 40 -12.42 2.90 4.02
N TYR A 41 -11.89 3.97 4.63
CA TYR A 41 -10.59 3.92 5.30
C TYR A 41 -10.72 3.44 6.74
N GLN A 42 -9.93 2.42 7.07
CA GLN A 42 -9.78 1.80 8.37
C GLN A 42 -8.44 2.23 8.97
N ILE A 43 -8.46 2.73 10.20
CA ILE A 43 -7.26 3.19 10.94
C ILE A 43 -6.99 2.35 12.19
N ASP A 44 -7.92 1.47 12.55
CA ASP A 44 -7.81 0.51 13.64
C ASP A 44 -8.06 -0.88 13.06
N PHE A 45 -6.99 -1.63 12.83
CA PHE A 45 -6.99 -2.94 12.17
C PHE A 45 -5.81 -3.77 12.66
N ASN A 46 -5.91 -5.09 12.57
CA ASN A 46 -4.75 -5.97 12.74
C ASN A 46 -4.05 -6.19 11.40
N ASP A 47 -2.74 -6.37 11.42
CA ASP A 47 -1.94 -6.63 10.21
C ASP A 47 -2.45 -7.84 9.41
N GLU A 48 -3.05 -8.83 10.07
CA GLU A 48 -3.62 -10.05 9.47
C GLU A 48 -4.93 -9.80 8.71
N ASP A 49 -5.64 -8.72 9.04
CA ASP A 49 -6.92 -8.36 8.44
C ASP A 49 -6.75 -7.52 7.16
N VAL A 50 -5.53 -7.12 6.83
CA VAL A 50 -5.26 -6.25 5.69
C VAL A 50 -5.33 -7.01 4.37
N SER A 51 -6.33 -6.65 3.56
CA SER A 51 -6.40 -7.00 2.14
C SER A 51 -6.18 -5.75 1.30
N GLY A 52 -5.20 -5.79 0.40
CA GLY A 52 -4.92 -4.67 -0.49
C GLY A 52 -4.11 -5.15 -1.68
N TYR A 53 -4.46 -4.67 -2.87
CA TYR A 53 -3.66 -4.92 -4.08
C TYR A 53 -2.88 -3.66 -4.52
N MET A 54 -3.09 -2.53 -3.84
CA MET A 54 -2.27 -1.32 -3.94
C MET A 54 -1.59 -1.05 -2.59
N PHE A 55 -0.36 -0.55 -2.64
CA PHE A 55 0.41 -0.19 -1.46
C PHE A 55 1.14 1.13 -1.72
N ASP A 56 0.81 2.15 -0.93
CA ASP A 56 1.50 3.43 -0.89
C ASP A 56 2.28 3.57 0.41
N LEU A 57 3.49 4.12 0.33
CA LEU A 57 4.32 4.51 1.45
C LEU A 57 4.23 6.03 1.63
N TYR A 58 4.06 6.51 2.86
CA TYR A 58 4.14 7.92 3.22
C TYR A 58 5.33 8.16 4.14
N PHE A 59 6.04 9.27 3.97
CA PHE A 59 7.19 9.63 4.79
C PHE A 59 7.20 11.13 5.05
N SER A 60 7.96 11.59 6.05
CA SER A 60 8.09 13.03 6.34
C SER A 60 9.38 13.61 5.76
N HIS A 61 10.42 12.78 5.66
CA HIS A 61 11.74 13.16 5.19
C HIS A 61 12.34 12.08 4.29
N TYR A 62 13.15 12.51 3.33
CA TYR A 62 13.80 11.64 2.34
C TYR A 62 14.64 10.52 2.97
N ASP A 63 15.28 10.78 4.11
CA ASP A 63 16.09 9.76 4.80
C ASP A 63 15.25 8.57 5.29
N GLN A 64 13.99 8.79 5.68
CA GLN A 64 13.09 7.70 6.07
C GLN A 64 12.73 6.84 4.86
N PHE A 65 12.42 7.47 3.73
CA PHE A 65 12.18 6.79 2.46
C PHE A 65 13.38 5.91 2.07
N LYS A 66 14.60 6.46 2.14
CA LYS A 66 15.82 5.71 1.82
C LYS A 66 16.05 4.53 2.77
N ALA A 67 15.75 4.68 4.05
CA ALA A 67 15.88 3.61 5.03
C ALA A 67 14.90 2.46 4.75
N VAL A 68 13.63 2.77 4.48
CA VAL A 68 12.61 1.77 4.10
C VAL A 68 12.97 1.11 2.76
N GLN A 69 13.34 1.89 1.75
CA GLN A 69 13.75 1.39 0.44
C GLN A 69 14.92 0.40 0.55
N ASN A 70 15.94 0.72 1.34
CA ASN A 70 17.10 -0.15 1.49
C ASN A 70 16.77 -1.47 2.22
N GLU A 71 15.88 -1.46 3.21
CA GLU A 71 15.46 -2.68 3.91
C GLU A 71 14.53 -3.56 3.08
N LEU A 72 13.69 -2.96 2.23
CA LEU A 72 12.73 -3.71 1.41
C LEU A 72 13.21 -4.01 -0.01
N LYS A 73 14.40 -3.55 -0.43
CA LYS A 73 14.88 -3.59 -1.83
C LYS A 73 14.82 -4.95 -2.53
N GLU A 74 14.92 -6.05 -1.78
CA GLU A 74 14.87 -7.42 -2.32
C GLU A 74 13.43 -7.92 -2.51
N THR A 75 12.44 -7.18 -2.01
CA THR A 75 11.02 -7.57 -1.97
C THR A 75 10.08 -6.53 -2.58
N VAL A 76 10.47 -5.26 -2.58
CA VAL A 76 9.62 -4.14 -3.00
C VAL A 76 10.47 -3.12 -3.74
N VAL A 77 9.98 -2.69 -4.90
CA VAL A 77 10.46 -1.49 -5.59
C VAL A 77 9.55 -0.34 -5.19
N LEU A 78 10.14 0.72 -4.63
CA LEU A 78 9.43 1.94 -4.26
C LEU A 78 9.71 3.02 -5.29
N ASN A 79 8.65 3.61 -5.84
CA ASN A 79 8.69 4.70 -6.82
C ASN A 79 8.19 5.99 -6.18
N GLU A 80 9.12 6.89 -5.84
CA GLU A 80 8.82 8.17 -5.17
C GLU A 80 8.02 9.12 -6.08
N HIS A 81 7.02 9.79 -5.50
CA HIS A 81 6.17 10.77 -6.17
C HIS A 81 6.67 12.19 -5.94
N TYR A 82 7.82 12.58 -6.48
CA TYR A 82 8.31 13.95 -6.28
C TYR A 82 7.33 15.00 -6.87
N PRO A 83 6.91 16.04 -6.12
CA PRO A 83 7.41 16.51 -4.80
C PRO A 83 6.59 16.05 -3.59
N HIS A 84 5.64 15.14 -3.76
CA HIS A 84 4.84 14.56 -2.70
C HIS A 84 5.67 13.57 -1.87
N LEU A 85 5.50 13.60 -0.55
CA LEU A 85 6.21 12.72 0.38
C LEU A 85 5.55 11.33 0.44
N SER A 86 5.41 10.73 -0.73
CA SER A 86 4.80 9.42 -0.94
C SER A 86 5.55 8.62 -2.00
N ALA A 87 5.36 7.30 -1.99
CA ALA A 87 5.86 6.41 -3.02
C ALA A 87 4.89 5.27 -3.28
N ASP A 88 4.67 4.95 -4.56
CA ASP A 88 4.03 3.69 -4.94
C ASP A 88 4.95 2.52 -4.61
N ALA A 89 4.38 1.39 -4.23
CA ALA A 89 5.11 0.15 -4.06
C ALA A 89 4.73 -0.89 -5.10
N THR A 90 5.74 -1.51 -5.70
CA THR A 90 5.59 -2.73 -6.51
C THR A 90 6.27 -3.88 -5.80
N ILE A 91 5.51 -4.93 -5.46
CA ILE A 91 6.07 -6.13 -4.83
C ILE A 91 6.76 -6.98 -5.90
N LEU A 92 8.03 -7.30 -5.67
CA LEU A 92 8.80 -8.13 -6.58
C LEU A 92 8.24 -9.55 -6.62
N GLY A 93 8.09 -10.10 -7.82
CA GLY A 93 7.49 -11.41 -8.04
C GLY A 93 5.96 -11.44 -7.97
N ILE A 94 5.31 -10.28 -7.81
CA ILE A 94 3.86 -10.12 -7.96
C ILE A 94 3.62 -8.99 -8.95
N ASP A 95 3.38 -9.34 -10.22
CA ASP A 95 3.11 -8.36 -11.27
C ASP A 95 1.69 -8.46 -11.82
N LYS A 96 1.33 -7.50 -12.69
CA LYS A 96 0.03 -7.48 -13.37
C LYS A 96 -0.20 -8.77 -14.19
N GLY A 97 0.86 -9.37 -14.71
CA GLY A 97 0.86 -10.65 -15.40
C GLY A 97 0.42 -11.82 -14.50
N ASP A 98 0.74 -11.81 -13.21
CA ASP A 98 0.22 -12.81 -12.26
C ASP A 98 -1.29 -12.66 -12.05
N GLY A 99 -1.78 -11.43 -12.02
CA GLY A 99 -3.22 -11.13 -12.09
C GLY A 99 -3.86 -11.68 -13.37
N PHE A 100 -3.26 -11.40 -14.54
CA PHE A 100 -3.75 -11.91 -15.82
C PHE A 100 -3.76 -13.44 -15.89
N LYS A 101 -2.69 -14.12 -15.45
CA LYS A 101 -2.63 -15.59 -15.39
C LYS A 101 -3.80 -16.17 -14.59
N ARG A 102 -4.14 -15.54 -13.46
CA ARG A 102 -5.25 -15.97 -12.61
C ARG A 102 -6.60 -15.80 -13.31
N ILE A 103 -6.82 -14.67 -13.98
CA ILE A 103 -8.04 -14.44 -14.78
C ILE A 103 -8.17 -15.46 -15.91
N VAL A 104 -7.10 -15.67 -16.68
CA VAL A 104 -7.08 -16.62 -17.80
C VAL A 104 -7.37 -18.04 -17.31
N ARG A 105 -6.75 -18.45 -16.20
CA ARG A 105 -7.00 -19.77 -15.60
C ARG A 105 -8.46 -19.93 -15.19
N THR A 106 -9.03 -19.00 -14.44
CA THR A 106 -10.44 -19.03 -14.06
C THR A 106 -11.36 -19.10 -15.29
N TYR A 107 -11.06 -18.33 -16.33
CA TYR A 107 -11.85 -18.32 -17.55
C TYR A 107 -11.82 -19.65 -18.31
N LEU A 108 -10.67 -20.33 -18.32
CA LEU A 108 -10.52 -21.65 -18.93
C LEU A 108 -11.19 -22.75 -18.09
N ASP A 109 -11.09 -22.67 -16.76
CA ASP A 109 -11.68 -23.63 -15.83
C ASP A 109 -13.23 -23.56 -15.83
N CYS A 110 -13.83 -22.40 -16.13
CA CYS A 110 -15.29 -22.26 -16.26
C CYS A 110 -15.88 -22.70 -17.61
N ARG A 111 -15.05 -23.15 -18.57
CA ARG A 111 -15.49 -23.56 -19.91
C ARG A 111 -15.54 -25.07 -20.14
N PHE A 112 -15.33 -25.88 -19.10
CA PHE A 112 -15.43 -27.35 -19.16
C PHE A 112 -16.34 -27.90 -18.06
#